data_AF-A0A4D4JCV0-F1
#
_entry.id   AF-A0A4D4JCV0-F1
#
_cell.length_a   1.000
_cell.length_b   1.000
_cell.length_c   1.000
_cell.angle_alpha   90.00
_cell.angle_beta   90.00
_cell.angle_gamma   90.00
#
_symmetry.space_group_name_H-M   'P 1'
#
loop_
_entity.id
_entity.type
_entity.pdbx_description
1 polymer ?
#
loop_
_entity_poly.entity_id
_entity_poly.type
_entity_poly.pdbx_seq_one_letter_code
_entity_poly.pdbx_strand_id
1 'polypeptide(L)'
;MGPAGCPYHPDDQGCGDDREIWRGLAVFVAHHPVLAPTVRPIDAETLGLARGWMAHTVRELRAFADALEARASQGDPATPGSAKAVALSVVMMCRAFIRNWADARWSTPAQVLDFNRDVDMLRRMLDGLASRELPS
;
A
#
# COMPACT_ATOMS: atom_id res chain seq x y z
N MET A 1 46.84 -24.73 1.34
CA MET A 1 46.17 -23.82 2.31
C MET A 1 45.79 -22.56 1.57
N GLY A 2 44.51 -22.17 1.63
CA GLY A 2 43.95 -20.96 0.98
C GLY A 2 43.12 -21.28 -0.27
N PRO A 3 41.77 -21.18 -0.23
CA PRO A 3 40.87 -21.80 -1.21
C PRO A 3 40.48 -20.87 -2.37
N ALA A 4 39.90 -21.51 -3.39
CA ALA A 4 39.19 -20.91 -4.51
C ALA A 4 38.25 -19.77 -4.07
N GLY A 5 38.46 -18.58 -4.63
CA GLY A 5 37.51 -17.48 -4.62
C GLY A 5 36.84 -17.42 -6.00
N CYS A 6 35.53 -17.65 -6.00
CA CYS A 6 34.68 -17.85 -7.17
C CYS A 6 34.90 -16.82 -8.30
N PRO A 7 34.95 -17.26 -9.58
CA PRO A 7 34.86 -16.34 -10.69
C PRO A 7 33.47 -15.69 -10.67
N TYR A 8 33.46 -14.37 -10.79
CA TYR A 8 32.26 -13.57 -11.05
C TYR A 8 31.61 -14.13 -12.32
N HIS A 9 30.52 -14.89 -12.18
CA HIS A 9 29.76 -15.39 -13.33
C HIS A 9 28.75 -14.30 -13.71
N PRO A 10 28.80 -13.75 -14.93
CA PRO A 10 27.83 -12.76 -15.41
C PRO A 10 26.46 -13.37 -15.77
N ASP A 11 26.19 -14.62 -15.36
CA ASP A 11 24.94 -15.34 -15.61
C ASP A 11 24.04 -15.35 -14.36
N ASP A 12 23.93 -14.20 -13.68
CA ASP A 12 22.94 -13.98 -12.62
C ASP A 12 21.54 -13.80 -13.23
N GLN A 13 21.02 -14.86 -13.83
CA GLN A 13 19.66 -14.94 -14.41
C GLN A 13 18.61 -15.31 -13.33
N GLY A 14 18.76 -14.80 -12.11
CA GLY A 14 17.84 -15.04 -10.99
C GLY A 14 17.06 -13.81 -10.52
N CYS A 15 17.48 -12.59 -10.88
CA CYS A 15 16.84 -11.36 -10.44
C CYS A 15 16.13 -10.73 -11.63
N GLY A 16 14.78 -10.79 -11.66
CA GLY A 16 14.05 -9.81 -12.46
C GLY A 16 14.55 -8.44 -12.01
N ASP A 17 15.16 -7.69 -12.94
CA ASP A 17 15.82 -6.40 -12.69
C ASP A 17 15.04 -5.64 -11.61
N ASP A 18 15.65 -5.29 -10.48
CA ASP A 18 14.95 -4.63 -9.36
C ASP A 18 14.14 -3.43 -9.90
N ARG A 19 14.61 -2.80 -10.98
CA ARG A 19 13.91 -1.78 -11.75
C ARG A 19 12.58 -2.24 -12.38
N GLU A 20 12.49 -3.45 -12.90
CA GLU A 20 11.24 -4.07 -13.38
C GLU A 20 10.29 -4.35 -12.21
N ILE A 21 10.80 -4.86 -11.09
CA ILE A 21 10.00 -5.09 -9.87
C ILE A 21 9.45 -3.75 -9.35
N TRP A 22 10.29 -2.72 -9.33
CA TRP A 22 9.92 -1.36 -8.98
C TRP A 22 8.88 -0.77 -9.93
N ARG A 23 9.05 -0.90 -11.24
CA ARG A 23 8.02 -0.48 -12.22
C ARG A 23 6.70 -1.19 -11.97
N GLY A 24 6.75 -2.50 -11.75
CA GLY A 24 5.57 -3.29 -11.41
C GLY A 24 4.89 -2.82 -10.13
N LEU A 25 5.67 -2.47 -9.09
CA LEU A 25 5.16 -1.93 -7.84
C LEU A 25 4.52 -0.54 -8.05
N ALA A 26 5.19 0.37 -8.76
CA ALA A 26 4.69 1.70 -9.02
C ALA A 26 3.37 1.66 -9.80
N VAL A 27 3.28 0.82 -10.85
CA VAL A 27 2.04 0.59 -11.59
C VAL A 27 0.96 0.00 -10.70
N PHE A 28 1.28 -0.99 -9.86
CA PHE A 28 0.30 -1.59 -8.96
C PHE A 28 -0.26 -0.56 -7.97
N VAL A 29 0.63 0.22 -7.34
CA VAL A 29 0.24 1.23 -6.35
C VAL A 29 -0.52 2.39 -7.00
N ALA A 30 -0.23 2.76 -8.25
CA ALA A 30 -1.00 3.76 -9.00
C ALA A 30 -2.48 3.41 -9.16
N HIS A 31 -2.84 2.13 -9.07
CA HIS A 31 -4.22 1.65 -9.15
C HIS A 31 -4.84 1.39 -7.76
N HIS A 32 -4.32 2.03 -6.70
CA HIS A 32 -4.87 1.85 -5.36
C HIS A 32 -6.35 2.25 -5.29
N PRO A 33 -7.17 1.59 -4.44
CA PRO A 33 -8.59 1.88 -4.34
C PRO A 33 -8.93 3.08 -3.45
N VAL A 34 -7.92 3.77 -2.88
CA VAL A 34 -8.13 4.90 -1.97
C VAL A 34 -8.65 6.11 -2.74
N LEU A 35 -9.98 6.31 -2.68
CA LEU A 35 -10.64 7.46 -3.27
C LEU A 35 -10.52 8.69 -2.36
N ALA A 36 -10.55 9.89 -2.95
CA ALA A 36 -10.60 11.13 -2.17
C ALA A 36 -11.86 11.16 -1.28
N PRO A 37 -11.76 11.65 -0.04
CA PRO A 37 -12.92 11.75 0.84
C PRO A 37 -13.94 12.74 0.29
N THR A 38 -15.18 12.30 0.12
CA THR A 38 -16.25 13.10 -0.50
C THR A 38 -17.34 13.55 0.47
N VAL A 39 -17.41 12.97 1.68
CA VAL A 39 -18.55 13.19 2.58
C VAL A 39 -18.10 13.87 3.88
N ARG A 40 -18.64 15.07 4.14
CA ARG A 40 -18.63 15.70 5.45
C ARG A 40 -20.03 15.59 6.06
N PRO A 41 -20.20 14.83 7.15
CA PRO A 41 -21.53 14.63 7.72
C PRO A 41 -22.02 15.90 8.41
N ILE A 42 -23.17 16.41 7.97
CA ILE A 42 -23.86 17.57 8.56
C ILE A 42 -25.20 17.18 9.20
N ASP A 43 -25.67 15.97 8.92
CA ASP A 43 -26.93 15.40 9.40
C ASP A 43 -26.82 13.86 9.51
N ALA A 44 -27.91 13.20 9.91
CA ALA A 44 -27.94 11.74 10.07
C ALA A 44 -27.82 10.98 8.75
N GLU A 45 -28.32 11.53 7.64
CA GLU A 45 -28.29 10.90 6.33
C GLU A 45 -26.87 10.87 5.77
N THR A 46 -26.22 12.04 5.75
CA THR A 46 -24.82 12.19 5.34
C THR A 46 -23.86 11.42 6.25
N LEU A 47 -24.19 11.26 7.53
CA LEU A 47 -23.46 10.37 8.43
C LEU A 47 -23.62 8.89 8.05
N GLY A 48 -24.82 8.45 7.68
CA GLY A 48 -25.06 7.10 7.17
C GLY A 48 -24.25 6.81 5.91
N LEU A 49 -24.25 7.74 4.94
CA LEU A 49 -23.46 7.65 3.72
C LEU A 49 -21.95 7.61 4.01
N ALA A 50 -21.46 8.48 4.91
CA ALA A 50 -20.06 8.50 5.30
C ALA A 50 -19.62 7.15 5.90
N ARG A 51 -20.42 6.56 6.79
CA ARG A 51 -20.13 5.24 7.38
C ARG A 51 -20.12 4.14 6.32
N GLY A 52 -21.03 4.18 5.36
CA GLY A 52 -21.03 3.27 4.21
C GLY A 52 -19.76 3.38 3.37
N TRP A 53 -19.32 4.61 3.10
CA TRP A 53 -18.09 4.89 2.36
C TRP A 53 -16.83 4.46 3.13
N MET A 54 -16.78 4.69 4.45
CA MET A 54 -15.72 4.18 5.32
C MET A 54 -15.62 2.65 5.24
N ALA A 55 -16.74 1.94 5.41
CA ALA A 55 -16.78 0.48 5.34
C ALA A 55 -16.34 -0.06 3.97
N HIS A 56 -16.76 0.60 2.89
CA HIS A 56 -16.31 0.28 1.54
C HIS A 56 -14.80 0.47 1.39
N THR A 57 -14.27 1.64 1.74
CA THR A 57 -12.84 1.98 1.64
C THR A 57 -11.97 0.98 2.41
N VAL A 58 -12.36 0.62 3.64
CA VAL A 58 -11.65 -0.37 4.45
C VAL A 58 -11.62 -1.75 3.78
N ARG A 59 -12.72 -2.16 3.15
CA ARG A 59 -12.80 -3.43 2.41
C ARG A 59 -11.89 -3.44 1.18
N GLU A 60 -11.94 -2.38 0.36
CA GLU A 60 -11.11 -2.31 -0.83
C GLU A 60 -9.61 -2.24 -0.47
N LEU A 61 -9.26 -1.47 0.57
CA LEU A 61 -7.89 -1.43 1.09
C LEU A 61 -7.40 -2.78 1.58
N ARG A 62 -8.28 -3.60 2.18
CA ARG A 62 -7.93 -4.97 2.59
C ARG A 62 -7.59 -5.82 1.37
N ALA A 63 -8.46 -5.82 0.35
CA ALA A 63 -8.21 -6.57 -0.88
C ALA A 63 -6.91 -6.13 -1.57
N PHE A 64 -6.67 -4.82 -1.64
CA PHE A 64 -5.42 -4.26 -2.16
C PHE A 64 -4.19 -4.70 -1.36
N ALA A 65 -4.25 -4.63 -0.03
CA ALA A 65 -3.14 -5.03 0.84
C ALA A 65 -2.83 -6.52 0.71
N ASP A 66 -3.86 -7.36 0.65
CA ASP A 66 -3.70 -8.81 0.51
C ASP A 66 -3.11 -9.18 -0.87
N ALA A 67 -3.57 -8.51 -1.94
CA ALA A 67 -3.01 -8.69 -3.29
C ALA A 67 -1.54 -8.23 -3.37
N LEU A 68 -1.21 -7.10 -2.74
CA LEU A 68 0.17 -6.60 -2.68
C LEU A 68 1.07 -7.53 -1.87
N GLU A 69 0.60 -8.03 -0.73
CA GLU A 69 1.35 -8.97 0.11
C GLU A 69 1.60 -10.29 -0.63
N ALA A 70 0.59 -10.82 -1.32
CA ALA A 70 0.73 -12.04 -2.12
C ALA A 70 1.79 -11.88 -3.22
N ARG A 71 1.82 -10.72 -3.90
CA ARG A 71 2.85 -10.40 -4.90
C ARG A 71 4.22 -10.25 -4.26
N ALA A 72 4.31 -9.51 -3.15
CA ALA A 72 5.57 -9.26 -2.47
C ALA A 72 6.16 -10.53 -1.85
N SER A 73 5.35 -11.49 -1.41
CA SER A 73 5.82 -12.68 -0.71
C SER A 73 6.43 -13.77 -1.62
N GLN A 74 6.36 -13.61 -2.94
CA GLN A 74 6.96 -14.54 -3.90
C GLN A 74 8.49 -14.35 -3.99
N GLY A 75 9.22 -15.43 -4.24
CA GLY A 75 10.67 -15.42 -4.45
C GLY A 75 11.50 -15.11 -3.20
N ASP A 76 12.70 -14.59 -3.42
CA ASP A 76 13.72 -14.35 -2.40
C ASP A 76 13.29 -13.35 -1.32
N PRO A 77 13.82 -13.45 -0.09
CA PRO A 77 13.46 -12.57 1.02
C PRO A 77 13.75 -11.09 0.72
N ALA A 78 12.95 -10.21 1.34
CA ALA A 78 13.10 -8.76 1.16
C ALA A 78 14.40 -8.27 1.80
N THR A 79 15.24 -7.57 1.04
CA THR A 79 16.38 -6.83 1.55
C THR A 79 16.01 -5.36 1.80
N PRO A 80 16.63 -4.67 2.78
CA PRO A 80 16.36 -3.26 3.03
C PRO A 80 16.55 -2.41 1.77
N GLY A 81 15.57 -1.56 1.46
CA GLY A 81 15.61 -0.68 0.28
C GLY A 81 15.13 -1.32 -1.03
N SER A 82 14.88 -2.63 -1.07
CA SER A 82 14.29 -3.29 -2.25
C SER A 82 12.83 -2.90 -2.49
N ALA A 83 12.36 -3.06 -3.73
CA ALA A 83 10.95 -2.90 -4.07
C ALA A 83 10.04 -3.78 -3.18
N LYS A 84 10.49 -4.99 -2.85
CA LYS A 84 9.78 -5.92 -1.98
C LYS A 84 9.64 -5.40 -0.54
N ALA A 85 10.71 -4.84 0.03
CA ALA A 85 10.66 -4.24 1.38
C ALA A 85 9.71 -3.04 1.43
N VAL A 86 9.68 -2.24 0.36
CA VAL A 86 8.74 -1.12 0.25
C VAL A 86 7.29 -1.60 0.07
N ALA A 87 7.05 -2.62 -0.76
CA ALA A 87 5.73 -3.23 -0.90
C ALA A 87 5.19 -3.75 0.45
N LEU A 88 6.01 -4.46 1.23
CA LEU A 88 5.65 -4.91 2.57
C LEU A 88 5.40 -3.75 3.54
N SER A 89 6.15 -2.65 3.43
CA SER A 89 5.88 -1.44 4.21
C SER A 89 4.52 -0.83 3.88
N VAL A 90 4.15 -0.81 2.60
CA VAL A 90 2.81 -0.38 2.16
C VAL A 90 1.72 -1.28 2.74
N VAL A 91 1.90 -2.60 2.69
CA VAL A 91 0.97 -3.56 3.31
C VAL A 91 0.79 -3.28 4.80
N MET A 92 1.88 -3.04 5.54
CA MET A 92 1.80 -2.71 6.97
C MET A 92 1.01 -1.43 7.22
N MET A 93 1.22 -0.39 6.42
CA MET A 93 0.46 0.87 6.51
C MET A 93 -1.04 0.67 6.23
N CYS A 94 -1.39 -0.05 5.15
CA CYS A 94 -2.78 -0.38 4.84
C CYS A 94 -3.42 -1.18 5.98
N ARG A 95 -2.72 -2.17 6.55
CA ARG A 95 -3.21 -2.97 7.67
C ARG A 95 -3.41 -2.14 8.94
N ALA A 96 -2.53 -1.18 9.22
CA ALA A 96 -2.70 -0.26 10.34
C ALA A 96 -3.94 0.61 10.17
N PHE A 97 -4.12 1.19 8.98
CA PHE A 97 -5.33 1.95 8.63
C PHE A 97 -6.60 1.10 8.82
N ILE A 98 -6.61 -0.12 8.27
CA ILE A 98 -7.75 -1.05 8.38
C ILE A 98 -8.08 -1.36 9.84
N ARG A 99 -7.08 -1.60 10.69
CA ARG A 99 -7.31 -1.87 12.12
C ARG A 99 -7.92 -0.67 12.85
N ASN A 100 -7.46 0.55 12.54
CA ASN A 100 -7.97 1.77 13.17
C ASN A 100 -9.45 2.04 12.80
N TRP A 101 -9.88 1.61 11.62
CA TRP A 101 -11.17 1.97 11.04
C TRP A 101 -12.11 0.79 10.76
N ALA A 102 -11.82 -0.40 11.30
CA ALA A 102 -12.59 -1.63 11.06
C ALA A 102 -14.07 -1.50 11.44
N ASP A 103 -14.37 -0.77 12.53
CA ASP A 103 -15.71 -0.62 13.09
C ASP A 103 -16.40 0.68 12.68
N ALA A 104 -16.52 0.91 11.37
CA ALA A 104 -17.11 2.11 10.80
C ALA A 104 -18.62 2.32 11.10
N ARG A 105 -19.34 1.27 11.54
CA ARG A 105 -20.81 1.31 11.69
C ARG A 105 -21.29 2.30 12.76
N TRP A 106 -20.44 2.57 13.75
CA TRP A 106 -20.77 3.43 14.90
C TRP A 106 -19.99 4.74 14.91
N SER A 107 -19.29 5.08 13.82
CA SER A 107 -18.43 6.26 13.79
C SER A 107 -19.24 7.55 13.97
N THR A 108 -18.78 8.42 14.85
CA THR A 108 -19.31 9.77 15.05
C THR A 108 -18.89 10.71 13.91
N PRO A 109 -19.54 11.88 13.74
CA PRO A 109 -19.10 12.88 12.77
C PRO A 109 -17.61 13.27 12.89
N ALA A 110 -17.10 13.39 14.12
CA ALA A 110 -15.68 13.67 14.35
C ALA A 110 -14.78 12.54 13.84
N GLN A 111 -15.13 11.29 14.11
CA GLN A 111 -14.40 10.12 13.61
C GLN A 111 -14.43 10.02 12.08
N VAL A 112 -15.51 10.45 11.43
CA VAL A 112 -15.54 10.55 9.96
C VAL A 112 -14.53 11.59 9.44
N LEU A 113 -14.39 12.73 10.12
CA LEU A 113 -13.41 13.75 9.73
C LEU A 113 -11.96 13.26 9.92
N ASP A 114 -11.70 12.53 11.00
CA ASP A 114 -10.40 11.91 11.22
C ASP A 114 -10.12 10.81 10.19
N PHE A 115 -11.12 9.98 9.86
CA PHE A 115 -11.01 9.01 8.76
C PHE A 115 -10.66 9.69 7.44
N ASN A 116 -11.36 10.77 7.09
CA ASN A 116 -11.10 11.52 5.85
C ASN A 116 -9.67 12.06 5.81
N ARG A 117 -9.13 12.51 6.95
CA ARG A 117 -7.73 12.96 7.06
C ARG A 117 -6.76 11.81 6.81
N ASP A 118 -7.01 10.66 7.44
CA ASP A 118 -6.16 9.47 7.28
C ASP A 118 -6.20 8.92 5.85
N VAL A 119 -7.36 8.94 5.19
CA VAL A 119 -7.49 8.58 3.77
C VAL A 119 -6.66 9.51 2.90
N ASP A 120 -6.76 10.83 3.08
CA ASP A 120 -6.00 11.78 2.26
C ASP A 120 -4.49 11.63 2.48
N MET A 121 -4.05 11.37 3.72
CA MET A 121 -2.66 11.07 4.02
C MET A 121 -2.19 9.77 3.34
N LEU A 122 -2.96 8.70 3.46
CA LEU A 122 -2.65 7.42 2.81
C LEU A 122 -2.56 7.56 1.30
N ARG A 123 -3.54 8.23 0.69
CA ARG A 123 -3.57 8.52 -0.75
C ARG A 123 -2.32 9.25 -1.22
N ARG A 124 -1.95 10.35 -0.56
CA ARG A 124 -0.74 11.12 -0.93
C ARG A 124 0.54 10.29 -0.82
N MET A 125 0.64 9.40 0.17
CA MET A 125 1.79 8.51 0.30
C MET A 125 1.85 7.50 -0.86
N LEU A 126 0.71 6.92 -1.24
CA LEU A 126 0.64 5.96 -2.34
C LEU A 126 0.87 6.65 -3.70
N ASP A 127 0.25 7.81 -3.93
CA ASP A 127 0.49 8.66 -5.12
C ASP A 127 1.97 9.04 -5.25
N GLY A 128 2.60 9.44 -4.13
CA GLY A 128 4.02 9.79 -4.08
C GLY A 128 4.93 8.59 -4.37
N LEU A 129 4.54 7.39 -3.96
CA LEU A 129 5.26 6.16 -4.27
C LEU A 129 5.10 5.78 -5.75
N ALA A 130 3.89 5.91 -6.31
CA ALA A 130 3.60 5.66 -7.72
C ALA A 130 4.33 6.63 -8.66
N SER A 131 4.51 7.88 -8.23
CA SER A 131 5.14 8.95 -9.01
C SER A 131 6.67 8.97 -8.89
N ARG A 132 7.26 8.08 -8.09
CA ARG A 132 8.69 8.11 -7.79
C ARG A 132 9.48 7.69 -9.03
N GLU A 133 10.31 8.59 -9.54
CA GLU A 133 11.28 8.24 -10.58
C GLU A 133 12.27 7.22 -10.00
N LEU A 134 12.47 6.11 -10.73
CA LEU A 134 13.39 5.06 -10.31
C LEU A 134 14.83 5.60 -10.39
N PRO A 135 15.67 5.34 -9.39
CA PRO A 135 17.08 5.75 -9.44
C PRO A 135 17.72 5.20 -10.72
N SER A 136 18.44 6.09 -11.40
CA SER A 136 19.10 5.84 -12.70
C SER A 136 20.29 4.89 -12.58
#